data_AF-A0A5S4WDJ0-F1
#
_entry.id   AF-A0A5S4WDJ0-F1
#
_cell.length_a   1.000
_cell.length_b   1.000
_cell.length_c   1.000
_cell.angle_alpha   90.00
_cell.angle_beta   90.00
_cell.angle_gamma   90.00
#
_symmetry.space_group_name_H-M   'P 1'
#
loop_
_entity.id
_entity.type
_entity.pdbx_description
1 polymer ?
#
loop_
_entity_poly.entity_id
_entity_poly.type
_entity_poly.pdbx_seq_one_letter_code
_entity_poly.pdbx_strand_id
1 'polypeptide(L)'
;MHDAATISFHLLRPLWLVALIPVAAVFALLLWRQNARAQWCGVIAPHLLDHLIVQPGRGRSVNALYLVAAAMVLGTIALSGPTWRRELPPFVEDKAPLMIALAAGSSMTESDVAPSRLERAKQKIGDLLAARAGARTGLVAYAGTAHLVMPLTDDRSVIAPFLAALTPGLMPSDGKNVTSAVALAAQSLATEPVAGTILVVADDLGAADAAPIRQAAGRNNLVMLAVTASATSEPLGSDVVRVSVDGEDILRLERRIETRFQAAEGDAFGTRWQDEGFWLLLPLALLSLLWFRRGTTVAWVVAFVLLTQVSPSRAGETSRLANLWLTPDQQGRLAFDRGDYRAAANLFADPMWRGISAYRAYDFIVAAQEFTRVETLEGTFALGNAQAQNHAFEKAIKAYDDVLKVQPGHLAAKTNRAIVQAALDAQEAKRRKQEQDDSAAPDQKADEMRVDPKQKGGKTIKVTPQDVTTAGAAEAWMRQVQTSPADFLKLKFAIQAVAPAQGGASR
;
A
#
# COMPACT_ATOMS: atom_id res chain seq x y z
N MET A 1 7.67 3.42 -27.92
CA MET A 1 8.79 2.46 -27.94
C MET A 1 8.87 1.84 -26.55
N HIS A 2 9.08 0.52 -26.51
CA HIS A 2 8.92 -0.33 -25.33
C HIS A 2 9.87 0.08 -24.20
N ASP A 3 9.34 0.61 -23.09
CA ASP A 3 10.09 0.71 -21.84
C ASP A 3 10.24 -0.71 -21.29
N ALA A 4 11.45 -1.24 -21.47
CA ALA A 4 11.92 -2.40 -20.74
C ALA A 4 11.88 -2.04 -19.25
N ALA A 5 10.83 -2.46 -18.56
CA ALA A 5 10.92 -2.75 -17.14
C ALA A 5 12.19 -3.57 -16.99
N THR A 6 13.21 -3.01 -16.33
CA THR A 6 14.44 -3.74 -16.07
C THR A 6 14.02 -4.90 -15.18
N ILE A 7 13.83 -6.06 -15.80
CA ILE A 7 13.68 -7.33 -15.11
C ILE A 7 15.03 -7.56 -14.46
N SER A 8 15.22 -7.01 -13.27
CA SER A 8 16.43 -7.19 -12.47
C SER A 8 16.39 -8.61 -11.94
N PHE A 9 16.78 -9.55 -12.79
CA PHE A 9 16.93 -10.94 -12.41
C PHE A 9 17.95 -11.03 -11.27
N HIS A 10 17.53 -11.61 -10.15
CA HIS A 10 18.38 -11.83 -9.00
C HIS A 10 18.27 -13.28 -8.54
N LEU A 11 19.28 -13.74 -7.80
CA LEU A 11 19.27 -15.05 -7.15
C LEU A 11 19.23 -14.82 -5.65
N LEU A 12 18.17 -15.28 -4.97
CA LEU A 12 18.03 -15.16 -3.52
C LEU A 12 19.16 -15.87 -2.77
N ARG A 13 19.66 -16.98 -3.33
CA ARG A 13 20.63 -17.87 -2.69
C ARG A 13 21.69 -18.35 -3.69
N PRO A 14 22.58 -17.46 -4.18
CA PRO A 14 23.52 -17.79 -5.26
C PRO A 14 24.49 -18.91 -4.89
N LEU A 15 24.75 -19.12 -3.59
CA LEU A 15 25.64 -20.18 -3.09
C LEU A 15 25.17 -21.59 -3.47
N TRP A 16 23.87 -21.81 -3.73
CA TRP A 16 23.40 -23.11 -4.21
C TRP A 16 24.01 -23.51 -5.55
N LEU A 17 24.44 -22.55 -6.38
CA LEU A 17 25.13 -22.85 -7.64
C LEU A 17 26.46 -23.60 -7.43
N VAL A 18 27.09 -23.49 -6.26
CA VAL A 18 28.29 -24.27 -5.91
C VAL A 18 27.97 -25.77 -5.90
N ALA A 19 26.72 -26.18 -5.62
CA ALA A 19 26.30 -27.57 -5.69
C ALA A 19 26.38 -28.17 -7.11
N LEU A 20 26.51 -27.35 -8.16
CA LEU A 20 26.77 -27.86 -9.52
C LEU A 20 28.15 -28.54 -9.62
N ILE A 21 29.14 -28.14 -8.82
CA ILE A 21 30.49 -28.73 -8.83
C ILE A 21 30.46 -30.20 -8.39
N PRO A 22 29.93 -30.58 -7.20
CA PRO A 22 29.83 -31.98 -6.81
C PRO A 22 28.89 -32.77 -7.73
N VAL A 23 27.81 -32.17 -8.25
CA VAL A 23 26.94 -32.82 -9.24
C VAL A 23 27.72 -33.17 -10.51
N ALA A 24 28.51 -32.23 -11.04
CA ALA A 24 29.36 -32.47 -12.21
C ALA A 24 30.46 -33.50 -11.92
N ALA A 25 31.08 -33.47 -10.74
CA ALA A 25 32.11 -34.43 -10.34
C ALA A 25 31.56 -35.87 -10.23
N VAL A 26 30.40 -36.04 -9.59
CA VAL A 26 29.71 -37.33 -9.49
C VAL A 26 29.29 -37.82 -10.88
N PHE A 27 28.76 -36.93 -11.71
CA PHE A 27 28.37 -37.28 -13.08
C PHE A 27 29.58 -37.70 -13.94
N ALA A 28 30.70 -36.98 -13.86
CA ALA A 28 31.94 -37.34 -14.54
C ALA A 28 32.50 -38.68 -14.04
N LEU A 29 32.47 -38.93 -12.72
CA LEU A 29 32.85 -40.22 -12.13
C LEU A 29 31.98 -41.37 -12.64
N LEU A 30 30.66 -41.17 -12.73
CA LEU A 30 29.73 -42.17 -13.25
C LEU A 30 29.95 -42.44 -14.75
N LEU A 31 30.21 -41.41 -15.55
CA LEU A 31 30.58 -41.57 -16.96
C LEU A 31 31.91 -42.31 -17.13
N TRP A 32 32.91 -41.99 -16.29
CA TRP A 32 34.19 -42.70 -16.29
C TRP A 32 34.00 -44.18 -15.92
N ARG A 33 33.11 -44.48 -14.97
CA ARG A 33 32.78 -45.86 -14.58
C ARG A 33 32.01 -46.64 -15.65
N GLN A 34 31.16 -45.99 -16.42
CA GLN A 34 30.43 -46.64 -17.52
C GLN A 34 31.34 -46.94 -18.72
N ASN A 35 32.46 -46.23 -18.84
CA ASN A 35 33.42 -46.44 -19.91
C ASN A 35 34.36 -47.60 -19.55
N ALA A 36 33.92 -48.84 -19.81
CA ALA A 36 34.70 -50.06 -19.56
C ALA A 36 36.12 -49.98 -20.16
N ARG A 37 36.28 -49.35 -21.33
CA ARG A 37 37.61 -49.12 -21.92
C ARG A 37 38.50 -48.24 -21.03
N ALA A 38 37.96 -47.18 -20.44
CA ALA A 38 38.71 -46.29 -19.57
C ALA A 38 39.06 -46.91 -18.21
N GLN A 39 38.30 -47.90 -17.74
CA GLN A 39 38.61 -48.66 -16.51
C GLN A 39 39.68 -49.74 -16.71
N TRP A 40 39.65 -50.44 -17.85
CA TRP A 40 40.53 -51.59 -18.11
C TRP A 40 41.78 -51.24 -18.93
N CYS A 41 41.90 -49.99 -19.40
CA CYS A 41 43.12 -49.45 -19.99
C CYS A 41 44.28 -49.51 -18.99
N GLY A 42 45.28 -50.33 -19.29
CA GLY A 42 46.47 -50.54 -18.46
C GLY A 42 46.49 -51.84 -17.65
N VAL A 43 45.34 -52.52 -17.50
CA VAL A 43 45.24 -53.83 -16.83
C VAL A 43 45.09 -54.97 -17.83
N ILE A 44 44.45 -54.72 -18.98
CA ILE A 44 44.21 -55.72 -20.03
C ILE A 44 44.82 -55.23 -21.35
N ALA A 45 45.43 -56.15 -22.12
CA ALA A 45 46.03 -55.82 -23.41
C ALA A 45 44.97 -55.29 -24.41
N PRO A 46 45.25 -54.23 -25.20
CA PRO A 46 44.23 -53.52 -25.99
C PRO A 46 43.47 -54.40 -26.98
N HIS A 47 44.14 -55.40 -27.58
CA HIS A 47 43.56 -56.29 -28.59
C HIS A 47 42.56 -57.31 -28.02
N LEU A 48 42.63 -57.64 -26.73
CA LEU A 48 41.66 -58.51 -26.05
C LEU A 48 40.41 -57.74 -25.63
N LEU A 49 40.56 -56.44 -25.37
CA LEU A 49 39.51 -55.56 -24.88
C LEU A 49 38.37 -55.39 -25.90
N ASP A 50 38.69 -55.39 -27.20
CA ASP A 50 37.70 -55.26 -28.27
C ASP A 50 36.79 -56.50 -28.42
N HIS A 51 37.25 -57.67 -27.95
CA HIS A 51 36.47 -58.91 -28.00
C HIS A 51 35.76 -59.25 -26.68
N LEU A 52 36.17 -58.65 -25.56
CA LEU A 52 35.59 -58.88 -24.23
C LEU A 52 34.47 -57.87 -23.88
N ILE A 53 34.45 -56.69 -24.51
CA ILE A 53 33.41 -55.69 -24.26
C ILE A 53 32.20 -55.97 -25.17
N VAL A 54 31.19 -56.62 -24.61
CA VAL A 54 29.86 -56.70 -25.23
C VAL A 54 29.23 -55.32 -25.16
N GLN A 55 29.22 -54.58 -26.27
CA GLN A 55 28.49 -53.32 -26.35
C GLN A 55 26.99 -53.63 -26.33
N PRO A 56 26.21 -53.15 -25.33
CA PRO A 56 24.76 -53.25 -25.40
C PRO A 56 24.29 -52.53 -26.67
N GLY A 57 23.39 -53.16 -27.42
CA GLY A 57 22.93 -52.64 -28.71
C GLY A 57 22.50 -51.17 -28.61
N ARG A 58 22.91 -50.35 -29.58
CA ARG A 58 22.56 -48.93 -29.75
C ARG A 58 21.06 -48.76 -30.04
N GLY A 59 20.20 -49.08 -29.10
CA GLY A 59 18.80 -48.65 -29.12
C GLY A 59 18.72 -47.14 -28.84
N ARG A 60 17.74 -46.44 -29.43
CA ARG A 60 17.38 -45.04 -29.11
C ARG A 60 16.77 -44.90 -27.71
N SER A 61 17.44 -45.42 -26.67
CA SER A 61 17.02 -45.24 -25.28
C SER A 61 17.68 -44.01 -24.70
N VAL A 62 16.87 -43.12 -24.14
CA VAL A 62 17.35 -42.01 -23.32
C VAL A 62 18.09 -42.62 -22.11
N ASN A 63 19.38 -42.34 -21.96
CA ASN A 63 20.17 -42.88 -20.84
C ASN A 63 19.73 -42.17 -19.55
N ALA A 64 19.29 -42.95 -18.56
CA ALA A 64 18.78 -42.46 -17.28
C ALA A 64 19.78 -41.55 -16.56
N LEU A 65 21.09 -41.75 -16.77
CA LEU A 65 22.13 -40.91 -16.18
C LEU A 65 22.02 -39.43 -16.63
N TYR A 66 21.73 -39.17 -17.92
CA TYR A 66 21.55 -37.80 -18.41
C TYR A 66 20.26 -37.16 -17.87
N LEU A 67 19.21 -37.95 -17.65
CA LEU A 67 17.96 -37.48 -17.04
C LEU A 67 18.17 -37.06 -15.57
N VAL A 68 18.90 -37.87 -14.80
CA VAL A 68 19.25 -37.55 -13.40
C VAL A 68 20.12 -36.31 -13.33
N ALA A 69 21.11 -36.18 -14.22
CA ALA A 69 21.96 -35.00 -14.27
C ALA A 69 21.15 -33.73 -14.62
N ALA A 70 20.26 -33.80 -15.61
CA ALA A 70 19.40 -32.69 -15.97
C ALA A 70 18.45 -32.29 -14.82
N ALA A 71 17.88 -33.27 -14.12
CA ALA A 71 17.04 -33.03 -12.94
C ALA A 71 17.82 -32.38 -11.79
N MET A 72 19.04 -32.83 -11.50
CA MET A 72 19.90 -32.24 -10.47
C MET A 72 20.34 -30.81 -10.80
N VAL A 73 20.62 -30.52 -12.07
CA VAL A 73 20.93 -29.16 -12.53
C VAL A 73 19.71 -28.25 -12.37
N LEU A 74 18.53 -28.67 -12.85
CA LEU A 74 17.28 -27.93 -12.71
C LEU A 74 16.89 -27.69 -11.25
N GLY A 75 17.04 -28.70 -10.39
CA GLY A 75 16.78 -28.58 -8.96
C GLY A 75 17.74 -27.61 -8.27
N THR A 76 19.02 -27.62 -8.65
CA THR A 76 20.01 -26.66 -8.13
C THR A 76 19.68 -25.21 -8.54
N ILE A 77 19.21 -25.01 -9.78
CA ILE A 77 18.76 -23.70 -10.25
C ILE A 77 17.45 -23.29 -9.56
N ALA A 78 16.54 -24.22 -9.26
CA ALA A 78 15.34 -23.92 -8.47
C ALA A 78 15.70 -23.47 -7.05
N LEU A 79 16.65 -24.15 -6.40
CA LEU A 79 17.09 -23.86 -5.04
C LEU A 79 17.91 -22.57 -4.92
N SER A 80 18.54 -22.11 -5.99
CA SER A 80 19.22 -20.80 -6.00
C SER A 80 18.25 -19.62 -5.93
N GLY A 81 16.94 -19.89 -6.05
CA GLY A 81 15.86 -18.93 -5.85
C GLY A 81 15.88 -17.82 -6.90
N PRO A 82 15.70 -18.13 -8.20
CA PRO A 82 15.58 -17.13 -9.23
C PRO A 82 14.36 -16.26 -8.96
N THR A 83 14.55 -14.95 -9.01
CA THR A 83 13.48 -14.00 -8.74
C THR A 83 13.47 -12.86 -9.77
N TRP A 84 12.26 -12.45 -10.13
CA TRP A 84 11.97 -11.33 -11.02
C TRP A 84 10.75 -10.52 -10.54
N ARG A 85 10.21 -10.82 -9.36
CA ARG A 85 9.08 -10.10 -8.74
C ARG A 85 9.42 -9.70 -7.31
N ARG A 86 9.00 -8.50 -6.91
CA ARG A 86 9.16 -7.97 -5.55
C ARG A 86 7.96 -8.36 -4.70
N GLU A 87 8.22 -8.77 -3.46
CA GLU A 87 7.21 -9.08 -2.45
C GLU A 87 6.87 -7.80 -1.68
N LEU A 88 5.60 -7.39 -1.70
CA LEU A 88 5.10 -6.22 -0.96
C LEU A 88 5.02 -6.55 0.54
N PRO A 89 5.47 -5.65 1.45
CA PRO A 89 5.30 -5.85 2.89
C PRO A 89 3.82 -5.98 3.27
N PRO A 90 3.41 -6.94 4.13
CA PRO A 90 1.99 -7.23 4.41
C PRO A 90 1.22 -6.08 5.07
N PHE A 91 1.90 -5.06 5.61
CA PHE A 91 1.32 -3.95 6.38
C PHE A 91 1.54 -2.56 5.79
N VAL A 92 2.09 -2.45 4.58
CA VAL A 92 2.13 -1.18 3.85
C VAL A 92 0.86 -1.08 2.99
N GLU A 93 0.26 0.11 2.95
CA GLU A 93 -0.87 0.39 2.06
C GLU A 93 -0.35 0.38 0.62
N ASP A 94 -1.04 -0.34 -0.28
CA ASP A 94 -0.59 -0.58 -1.67
C ASP A 94 -0.55 0.68 -2.54
N LYS A 95 -0.85 1.87 -2.00
CA LYS A 95 -0.96 3.11 -2.78
C LYS A 95 -0.24 4.27 -2.12
N ALA A 96 0.57 4.96 -2.93
CA ALA A 96 1.31 6.13 -2.53
C ALA A 96 0.46 7.22 -1.85
N PRO A 97 0.92 7.77 -0.71
CA PRO A 97 0.37 9.00 -0.14
C PRO A 97 0.46 10.17 -1.13
N LEU A 98 -0.65 10.87 -1.34
CA LEU A 98 -0.77 11.96 -2.31
C LEU A 98 -1.28 13.24 -1.66
N MET A 99 -0.56 14.34 -1.81
CA MET A 99 -1.07 15.67 -1.47
C MET A 99 -1.38 16.45 -2.74
N ILE A 100 -2.63 16.86 -2.90
CA ILE A 100 -3.07 17.66 -4.04
C ILE A 100 -3.04 19.14 -3.64
N ALA A 101 -2.24 19.95 -4.33
CA ALA A 101 -2.21 21.40 -4.20
C ALA A 101 -2.98 22.02 -5.38
N LEU A 102 -4.24 22.39 -5.15
CA LEU A 102 -5.13 22.99 -6.15
C LEU A 102 -5.03 24.52 -6.14
N ALA A 103 -4.70 25.10 -7.30
CA ALA A 103 -4.81 26.53 -7.51
C ALA A 103 -6.27 26.97 -7.49
N ALA A 104 -6.58 28.02 -6.73
CA ALA A 104 -7.90 28.62 -6.60
C ALA A 104 -7.84 30.16 -6.74
N GLY A 105 -6.88 30.68 -7.51
CA GLY A 105 -6.78 32.12 -7.82
C GLY A 105 -7.69 32.56 -8.97
N SER A 106 -7.71 33.86 -9.27
CA SER A 106 -8.53 34.45 -10.36
C SER A 106 -8.25 33.84 -11.74
N SER A 107 -6.99 33.54 -12.06
CA SER A 107 -6.57 32.85 -13.30
C SER A 107 -7.25 31.50 -13.55
N MET A 108 -7.75 30.82 -12.51
CA MET A 108 -8.44 29.54 -12.64
C MET A 108 -9.92 29.71 -13.04
N THR A 109 -10.42 30.94 -13.15
CA THR A 109 -11.76 31.24 -13.68
C THR A 109 -11.81 31.30 -15.21
N GLU A 110 -10.66 31.34 -15.88
CA GLU A 110 -10.59 31.37 -17.34
C GLU A 110 -11.26 30.13 -17.97
N SER A 111 -11.88 30.34 -19.12
CA SER A 111 -12.67 29.34 -19.86
C SER A 111 -11.97 28.83 -21.12
N ASP A 112 -10.64 28.96 -21.20
CA ASP A 112 -9.83 28.36 -22.28
C ASP A 112 -9.88 26.82 -22.24
N VAL A 113 -10.07 26.25 -21.05
CA VAL A 113 -10.40 24.85 -20.84
C VAL A 113 -11.83 24.76 -20.31
N ALA A 114 -12.75 24.22 -21.12
CA ALA A 114 -14.16 24.13 -20.76
C ALA A 114 -14.38 23.23 -19.51
N PRO A 115 -15.33 23.58 -18.61
CA PRO A 115 -16.13 24.81 -18.58
C PRO A 115 -15.36 26.03 -18.01
N SER A 116 -14.51 25.80 -17.02
CA SER A 116 -13.45 26.71 -16.58
C SER A 116 -12.25 25.89 -16.10
N ARG A 117 -11.06 26.48 -16.00
CA ARG A 117 -9.88 25.77 -15.49
C ARG A 117 -10.12 25.16 -14.11
N LEU A 118 -10.75 25.89 -13.18
CA LEU A 118 -11.05 25.38 -11.85
C LEU A 118 -12.03 24.21 -11.88
N GLU A 119 -13.12 24.32 -12.62
CA GLU A 119 -14.11 23.25 -12.70
C GLU A 119 -13.54 22.02 -13.40
N ARG A 120 -12.70 22.21 -14.43
CA ARG A 120 -11.95 21.12 -15.06
C ARG A 120 -10.98 20.47 -14.06
N ALA A 121 -10.26 21.26 -13.27
CA ALA A 121 -9.34 20.79 -12.25
C ALA A 121 -10.07 19.94 -11.20
N LYS A 122 -11.20 20.41 -10.68
CA LYS A 122 -12.05 19.66 -9.74
C LYS A 122 -12.52 18.33 -10.34
N GLN A 123 -12.97 18.34 -11.60
CA GLN A 123 -13.37 17.13 -12.29
C GLN A 123 -12.20 16.13 -12.37
N LYS A 124 -11.02 16.58 -12.81
CA LYS A 124 -9.83 15.72 -12.93
C LYS A 124 -9.32 15.20 -11.59
N ILE A 125 -9.41 16.00 -10.54
CA ILE A 125 -9.12 15.54 -9.17
C ILE A 125 -10.14 14.46 -8.77
N GLY A 126 -11.43 14.63 -9.08
CA GLY A 126 -12.45 13.61 -8.87
C GLY A 126 -12.14 12.30 -9.58
N ASP A 127 -11.75 12.36 -10.86
CA ASP A 127 -11.35 11.21 -11.67
C ASP A 127 -10.11 10.52 -11.06
N LEU A 128 -9.13 11.31 -10.60
CA LEU A 128 -7.93 10.79 -9.93
C LEU A 128 -8.25 10.11 -8.59
N LEU A 129 -9.11 10.70 -7.77
CA LEU A 129 -9.59 10.10 -6.52
C LEU A 129 -10.35 8.80 -6.76
N ALA A 130 -11.10 8.70 -7.87
CA ALA A 130 -11.78 7.48 -8.25
C ALA A 130 -10.81 6.38 -8.70
N ALA A 131 -9.81 6.73 -9.54
CA ALA A 131 -8.75 5.79 -9.95
C ALA A 131 -7.91 5.30 -8.76
N ARG A 132 -7.70 6.17 -7.77
CA ARG A 132 -6.91 5.90 -6.56
C ARG A 132 -7.76 5.52 -5.35
N ALA A 133 -8.87 4.80 -5.53
CA ALA A 133 -9.71 4.33 -4.42
C ALA A 133 -8.88 3.59 -3.36
N GLY A 134 -9.05 3.97 -2.09
CA GLY A 134 -8.30 3.44 -0.94
C GLY A 134 -6.90 4.05 -0.72
N ALA A 135 -6.44 4.97 -1.58
CA ALA A 135 -5.17 5.68 -1.36
C ALA A 135 -5.35 6.88 -0.45
N ARG A 136 -4.44 7.06 0.51
CA ARG A 136 -4.41 8.26 1.34
C ARG A 136 -4.14 9.51 0.50
N THR A 137 -5.14 10.37 0.40
CA THR A 137 -5.07 11.62 -0.34
C THR A 137 -5.42 12.79 0.56
N GLY A 138 -4.64 13.87 0.49
CA GLY A 138 -4.96 15.14 1.12
C GLY A 138 -5.13 16.24 0.08
N LEU A 139 -5.73 17.37 0.52
CA LEU A 139 -6.06 18.49 -0.34
C LEU A 139 -5.63 19.81 0.31
N VAL A 140 -4.89 20.61 -0.45
CA VAL A 140 -4.48 21.98 -0.15
C VAL A 140 -5.04 22.87 -1.24
N ALA A 141 -5.66 23.99 -0.86
CA ALA A 141 -6.06 25.04 -1.79
C ALA A 141 -5.11 26.22 -1.65
N TYR A 142 -4.71 26.82 -2.76
CA TYR A 142 -3.80 27.96 -2.74
C TYR A 142 -4.10 29.03 -3.79
N ALA A 143 -3.72 30.27 -3.46
CA ALA A 143 -3.72 31.44 -4.32
C ALA A 143 -2.57 32.35 -3.85
N GLY A 144 -2.82 33.54 -3.30
CA GLY A 144 -1.78 34.34 -2.64
C GLY A 144 -1.25 33.69 -1.34
N THR A 145 -2.12 32.95 -0.65
CA THR A 145 -1.81 32.11 0.52
C THR A 145 -2.20 30.65 0.26
N ALA A 146 -1.63 29.71 1.02
CA ALA A 146 -1.95 28.29 0.95
C ALA A 146 -2.62 27.80 2.25
N HIS A 147 -3.65 26.98 2.10
CA HIS A 147 -4.48 26.51 3.20
C HIS A 147 -4.81 25.03 3.07
N LEU A 148 -4.73 24.31 4.21
CA LEU A 148 -5.06 22.88 4.27
C LEU A 148 -6.58 22.71 4.23
N VAL A 149 -7.10 22.12 3.16
CA VAL A 149 -8.53 21.78 3.02
C VAL A 149 -8.79 20.49 3.79
N MET A 150 -8.07 19.43 3.42
CA MET A 150 -8.21 18.10 3.97
C MET A 150 -6.84 17.50 4.30
N PRO A 151 -6.61 16.98 5.53
CA PRO A 151 -5.45 16.14 5.81
C PRO A 151 -5.49 14.84 4.99
N LEU A 152 -4.42 14.04 5.03
CA LEU A 152 -4.43 12.74 4.36
C LEU A 152 -5.56 11.86 4.92
N THR A 153 -6.41 11.36 4.02
CA THR A 153 -7.47 10.41 4.30
C THR A 153 -7.62 9.43 3.15
N ASP A 154 -7.98 8.19 3.46
CA ASP A 154 -8.36 7.14 2.51
C ASP A 154 -9.82 7.26 2.04
N ASP A 155 -10.65 8.06 2.74
CA ASP A 155 -12.05 8.26 2.41
C ASP A 155 -12.27 9.43 1.42
N ARG A 156 -12.43 9.07 0.14
CA ARG A 156 -12.76 10.02 -0.93
C ARG A 156 -14.09 10.76 -0.71
N SER A 157 -15.05 10.14 -0.01
CA SER A 157 -16.37 10.72 0.21
C SER A 157 -16.30 11.95 1.11
N VAL A 158 -15.25 12.02 1.96
CA VAL A 158 -14.95 13.17 2.79
C VAL A 158 -14.33 14.30 1.98
N ILE A 159 -13.48 14.00 0.99
CA ILE A 159 -12.81 15.04 0.16
C ILE A 159 -13.80 15.72 -0.79
N ALA A 160 -14.73 14.97 -1.40
CA ALA A 160 -15.56 15.44 -2.50
C ALA A 160 -16.41 16.70 -2.18
N PRO A 161 -17.10 16.80 -1.03
CA PRO A 161 -17.87 18.00 -0.68
C PRO A 161 -17.01 19.26 -0.54
N PHE A 162 -15.80 19.14 0.03
CA PHE A 162 -14.88 20.27 0.19
C PHE A 162 -14.26 20.68 -1.14
N LEU A 163 -13.90 19.71 -1.99
CA LEU A 163 -13.40 19.99 -3.34
C LEU A 163 -14.45 20.74 -4.18
N ALA A 164 -15.71 20.30 -4.13
CA ALA A 164 -16.80 20.95 -4.85
C ALA A 164 -17.02 22.40 -4.40
N ALA A 165 -16.88 22.65 -3.09
CA ALA A 165 -17.06 23.96 -2.49
C ALA A 165 -15.96 24.98 -2.81
N LEU A 166 -14.77 24.54 -3.27
CA LEU A 166 -13.66 25.45 -3.56
C LEU A 166 -14.02 26.44 -4.67
N THR A 167 -13.91 27.73 -4.40
CA THR A 167 -14.11 28.80 -5.38
C THR A 167 -13.05 29.88 -5.14
N PRO A 168 -12.71 30.71 -6.14
CA PRO A 168 -11.66 31.71 -5.96
C PRO A 168 -11.99 32.75 -4.90
N GLY A 169 -13.28 33.07 -4.71
CA GLY A 169 -13.74 33.98 -3.66
C GLY A 169 -13.61 33.45 -2.23
N LEU A 170 -13.25 32.17 -2.03
CA LEU A 170 -12.92 31.62 -0.71
C LEU A 170 -11.50 31.94 -0.28
N MET A 171 -10.60 32.24 -1.22
CA MET A 171 -9.20 32.49 -0.91
C MET A 171 -9.03 33.90 -0.31
N PRO A 172 -8.31 34.06 0.82
CA PRO A 172 -8.14 35.36 1.47
C PRO A 172 -7.36 36.38 0.64
N SER A 173 -6.38 35.91 -0.14
CA SER A 173 -5.57 36.73 -1.04
C SER A 173 -5.48 36.07 -2.41
N ASP A 174 -5.61 36.87 -3.46
CA ASP A 174 -5.37 36.42 -4.82
C ASP A 174 -3.87 36.38 -5.12
N GLY A 175 -3.46 35.52 -6.05
CA GLY A 175 -2.05 35.29 -6.37
C GLY A 175 -1.73 33.83 -6.70
N LYS A 176 -0.43 33.51 -6.83
CA LYS A 176 0.07 32.18 -7.25
C LYS A 176 1.27 31.71 -6.41
N ASN A 177 1.08 31.60 -5.10
CA ASN A 177 2.13 31.21 -4.16
C ASN A 177 2.28 29.68 -4.06
N VAL A 178 2.76 29.05 -5.14
CA VAL A 178 2.95 27.59 -5.22
C VAL A 178 3.92 27.08 -4.16
N THR A 179 5.00 27.82 -3.89
CA THR A 179 6.02 27.43 -2.90
C THR A 179 5.40 27.21 -1.52
N SER A 180 4.49 28.10 -1.09
CA SER A 180 3.79 27.93 0.19
C SER A 180 2.88 26.70 0.21
N ALA A 181 2.22 26.39 -0.91
CA ALA A 181 1.34 25.24 -1.03
C ALA A 181 2.12 23.91 -1.00
N VAL A 182 3.26 23.87 -1.70
CA VAL A 182 4.16 22.72 -1.70
C VAL A 182 4.80 22.52 -0.33
N ALA A 183 5.21 23.59 0.36
CA ALA A 183 5.74 23.49 1.72
C ALA A 183 4.70 22.92 2.70
N LEU A 184 3.45 23.40 2.64
CA LEU A 184 2.37 22.90 3.48
C LEU A 184 1.99 21.43 3.16
N ALA A 185 2.00 21.07 1.88
CA ALA A 185 1.81 19.69 1.43
C ALA A 185 2.95 18.78 1.93
N ALA A 186 4.20 19.22 1.81
CA ALA A 186 5.37 18.49 2.31
C ALA A 186 5.33 18.30 3.83
N GLN A 187 4.88 19.31 4.58
CA GLN A 187 4.67 19.21 6.02
C GLN A 187 3.62 18.15 6.37
N SER A 188 2.52 18.09 5.61
CA SER A 188 1.47 17.08 5.80
C SER A 188 1.97 15.66 5.50
N LEU A 189 2.86 15.51 4.50
CA LEU A 189 3.51 14.23 4.15
C LEU A 189 4.68 13.85 5.09
N ALA A 190 5.11 14.73 5.98
CA ALA A 190 6.22 14.44 6.88
C ALA A 190 5.88 13.35 7.91
N THR A 191 4.59 13.16 8.19
CA THR A 191 4.09 12.13 9.13
C THR A 191 4.09 10.72 8.52
N GLU A 192 4.11 10.60 7.19
CA GLU A 192 4.08 9.30 6.52
C GLU A 192 5.47 8.64 6.54
N PRO A 193 5.57 7.30 6.63
CA PRO A 193 6.88 6.62 6.65
C PRO A 193 7.60 6.72 5.30
N VAL A 194 6.86 6.61 4.19
CA VAL A 194 7.39 6.68 2.82
C VAL A 194 7.26 8.10 2.25
N ALA A 195 8.18 8.49 1.38
CA ALA A 195 8.05 9.74 0.64
C ALA A 195 6.80 9.71 -0.27
N GLY A 196 5.95 10.73 -0.14
CA GLY A 196 4.73 10.83 -0.94
C GLY A 196 4.94 11.57 -2.26
N THR A 197 3.83 11.79 -2.96
CA THR A 197 3.79 12.68 -4.12
C THR A 197 2.97 13.94 -3.82
N ILE A 198 3.47 15.10 -4.25
CA ILE A 198 2.78 16.37 -4.24
C ILE A 198 2.34 16.66 -5.68
N LEU A 199 1.03 16.69 -5.91
CA LEU A 199 0.42 17.01 -7.20
C LEU A 199 -0.04 18.46 -7.20
N VAL A 200 0.64 19.32 -7.95
CA VAL A 200 0.23 20.71 -8.16
C VAL A 200 -0.75 20.75 -9.34
N VAL A 201 -1.98 21.20 -9.10
CA VAL A 201 -3.01 21.37 -10.14
C VAL A 201 -3.21 22.86 -10.38
N ALA A 202 -2.70 23.37 -11.51
CA ALA A 202 -2.66 24.81 -11.79
C ALA A 202 -2.53 25.09 -13.29
N ASP A 203 -2.74 26.34 -13.69
CA ASP A 203 -2.51 26.82 -15.04
C ASP A 203 -1.02 27.07 -15.32
N ASP A 204 -0.31 27.72 -14.40
CA ASP A 204 1.15 27.90 -14.41
C ASP A 204 1.71 27.90 -12.96
N LEU A 205 3.01 28.12 -12.80
CA LEU A 205 3.66 28.22 -11.48
C LEU A 205 3.86 29.66 -11.00
N GLY A 206 3.28 30.65 -11.69
CA GLY A 206 3.53 32.07 -11.47
C GLY A 206 4.98 32.49 -11.76
N ALA A 207 5.45 33.51 -11.05
CA ALA A 207 6.81 34.04 -11.16
C ALA A 207 7.85 33.24 -10.34
N ALA A 208 7.48 32.12 -9.75
CA ALA A 208 8.35 31.34 -8.89
C ALA A 208 9.28 30.43 -9.71
N ASP A 209 10.58 30.46 -9.40
CA ASP A 209 11.55 29.54 -9.98
C ASP A 209 11.27 28.09 -9.55
N ALA A 210 11.65 27.13 -10.40
CA ALA A 210 11.48 25.72 -10.08
C ALA A 210 12.36 25.24 -8.91
N ALA A 211 13.47 25.94 -8.63
CA ALA A 211 14.39 25.60 -7.54
C ALA A 211 13.76 25.71 -6.14
N PRO A 212 13.16 26.86 -5.72
CA PRO A 212 12.52 26.98 -4.41
C PRO A 212 11.33 26.04 -4.24
N ILE A 213 10.58 25.76 -5.33
CA ILE A 213 9.47 24.81 -5.28
C ILE A 213 9.99 23.38 -5.01
N ARG A 214 11.05 22.95 -5.69
CA ARG A 214 11.69 21.65 -5.43
C ARG A 214 12.28 21.57 -4.02
N GLN A 215 12.89 22.64 -3.53
CA GLN A 215 13.40 22.71 -2.17
C GLN A 215 12.27 22.58 -1.13
N ALA A 216 11.12 23.22 -1.37
CA ALA A 216 9.94 23.13 -0.51
C ALA A 216 9.32 21.72 -0.48
N ALA A 217 9.44 20.94 -1.57
CA ALA A 217 8.93 19.57 -1.63
C ALA A 217 9.73 18.59 -0.74
N GLY A 218 10.99 18.91 -0.43
CA GLY A 218 11.86 18.10 0.43
C GLY A 218 12.15 16.73 -0.17
N ARG A 219 11.83 15.66 0.58
CA ARG A 219 11.98 14.27 0.12
C ARG A 219 10.86 13.81 -0.83
N ASN A 220 9.80 14.60 -0.98
CA ASN A 220 8.60 14.20 -1.71
C ASN A 220 8.74 14.47 -3.20
N ASN A 221 8.07 13.64 -3.98
CA ASN A 221 8.05 13.78 -5.42
C ASN A 221 7.11 14.89 -5.85
N LEU A 222 7.51 15.72 -6.81
CA LEU A 222 6.68 16.81 -7.33
C LEU A 222 6.18 16.48 -8.74
N VAL A 223 4.87 16.60 -8.94
CA VAL A 223 4.20 16.41 -10.24
C VAL A 223 3.23 17.56 -10.44
N MET A 224 3.11 18.06 -11.68
CA MET A 224 2.15 19.11 -12.01
C MET A 224 1.12 18.59 -13.01
N LEU A 225 -0.16 18.85 -12.74
CA LEU A 225 -1.24 18.76 -13.72
C LEU A 225 -1.53 20.18 -14.24
N ALA A 226 -1.10 20.46 -15.47
CA ALA A 226 -1.30 21.75 -16.10
C ALA A 226 -2.70 21.85 -16.71
N VAL A 227 -3.51 22.76 -16.18
CA VAL A 227 -4.90 23.01 -16.59
C VAL A 227 -4.96 24.29 -17.43
N THR A 228 -4.32 24.26 -18.60
CA THR A 228 -4.27 25.38 -19.54
C THR A 228 -4.23 24.86 -20.96
N ALA A 229 -4.81 25.61 -21.90
CA ALA A 229 -4.72 25.30 -23.33
C ALA A 229 -3.37 25.71 -23.95
N SER A 230 -2.68 26.67 -23.32
CA SER A 230 -1.42 27.22 -23.83
C SER A 230 -0.21 26.43 -23.32
N ALA A 231 0.75 26.15 -24.20
CA ALA A 231 2.04 25.60 -23.83
C ALA A 231 2.91 26.71 -23.19
N THR A 232 2.65 27.05 -21.94
CA THR A 232 3.61 27.81 -21.13
C THR A 232 4.81 26.91 -20.80
N SER A 233 5.98 27.54 -20.68
CA SER A 233 7.28 26.89 -20.43
C SER A 233 7.17 25.88 -19.28
N GLU A 234 7.71 24.67 -19.47
CA GLU A 234 7.68 23.58 -18.48
C GLU A 234 8.68 23.86 -17.35
N PRO A 235 8.29 24.49 -16.22
CA PRO A 235 9.28 24.95 -15.26
C PRO A 235 9.84 23.76 -14.46
N LEU A 236 9.04 22.70 -14.33
CA LEU A 236 9.38 21.42 -13.71
C LEU A 236 9.92 20.38 -14.71
N GLY A 237 10.15 20.78 -15.97
CA GLY A 237 10.60 19.87 -17.03
C GLY A 237 9.61 18.74 -17.27
N SER A 238 10.11 17.51 -17.36
CA SER A 238 9.30 16.33 -17.72
C SER A 238 8.12 16.06 -16.77
N ASP A 239 8.09 16.63 -15.57
CA ASP A 239 7.13 16.33 -14.49
C ASP A 239 5.77 17.02 -14.61
N VAL A 240 5.53 17.64 -15.77
CA VAL A 240 4.25 18.26 -16.13
C VAL A 240 3.41 17.29 -16.96
N VAL A 241 2.20 17.02 -16.51
CA VAL A 241 1.16 16.32 -17.27
C VAL A 241 0.11 17.37 -17.67
N ARG A 242 -0.24 17.44 -18.95
CA ARG A 242 -1.30 18.33 -19.43
C ARG A 242 -2.64 17.65 -19.32
N VAL A 243 -3.67 18.42 -19.01
CA VAL A 243 -5.05 17.94 -19.00
C VAL A 243 -5.44 17.41 -20.39
N SER A 244 -6.05 16.22 -20.42
CA SER A 244 -6.56 15.59 -21.63
C SER A 244 -8.08 15.40 -21.56
N VAL A 245 -8.73 15.32 -22.72
CA VAL A 245 -10.18 15.09 -22.82
C VAL A 245 -10.53 13.60 -22.63
N ASP A 246 -9.64 12.69 -23.00
CA ASP A 246 -9.85 11.24 -23.06
C ASP A 246 -9.47 10.47 -21.78
N GLY A 247 -8.96 11.16 -20.75
CA GLY A 247 -8.54 10.56 -19.48
C GLY A 247 -7.13 9.97 -19.49
N GLU A 248 -6.39 10.09 -20.60
CA GLU A 248 -4.99 9.62 -20.66
C GLU A 248 -4.08 10.35 -19.66
N ASP A 249 -4.41 11.59 -19.33
CA ASP A 249 -3.76 12.40 -18.30
C ASP A 249 -3.80 11.73 -16.92
N ILE A 250 -4.95 11.19 -16.52
CA ILE A 250 -5.11 10.48 -15.24
C ILE A 250 -4.28 9.20 -15.23
N LEU A 251 -4.27 8.43 -16.32
CA LEU A 251 -3.47 7.20 -16.43
C LEU A 251 -1.96 7.50 -16.38
N ARG A 252 -1.51 8.59 -17.02
CA ARG A 252 -0.11 9.03 -16.95
C ARG A 252 0.26 9.49 -15.55
N LEU A 253 -0.62 10.23 -14.87
CA LEU A 253 -0.40 10.67 -13.48
C LEU A 253 -0.30 9.48 -12.53
N GLU A 254 -1.25 8.54 -12.62
CA GLU A 254 -1.32 7.38 -11.74
C GLU A 254 -0.09 6.50 -11.88
N ARG A 255 0.31 6.17 -13.12
CA ARG A 255 1.55 5.44 -13.40
C ARG A 255 2.77 6.14 -12.82
N ARG A 256 2.83 7.47 -12.90
CA ARG A 256 3.98 8.24 -12.42
C ARG A 256 4.06 8.31 -10.90
N ILE A 257 2.92 8.48 -10.24
CA ILE A 257 2.81 8.43 -8.78
C ILE A 257 3.24 7.05 -8.30
N GLU A 258 2.77 5.98 -8.96
CA GLU A 258 3.06 4.61 -8.59
C GLU A 258 4.55 4.26 -8.77
N THR A 259 5.13 4.53 -9.94
CA THR A 259 6.57 4.28 -10.18
C THR A 259 7.47 4.98 -9.17
N ARG A 260 7.11 6.21 -8.77
CA ARG A 260 7.88 6.98 -7.79
C ARG A 260 7.70 6.47 -6.37
N PHE A 261 6.52 5.99 -6.03
CA PHE A 261 6.26 5.35 -4.75
C PHE A 261 7.03 4.04 -4.62
N GLN A 262 7.00 3.20 -5.65
CA GLN A 262 7.76 1.94 -5.68
C GLN A 262 9.28 2.17 -5.53
N ALA A 263 9.80 3.29 -6.05
CA ALA A 263 11.19 3.68 -5.82
C ALA A 263 11.43 4.10 -4.36
N ALA A 264 10.55 4.95 -3.80
CA ALA A 264 10.66 5.42 -2.41
C ALA A 264 10.46 4.31 -1.36
N GLU A 265 9.61 3.34 -1.64
CA GLU A 265 9.33 2.19 -0.78
C GLU A 265 10.55 1.24 -0.72
N GLY A 266 11.20 1.02 -1.86
CA GLY A 266 12.43 0.23 -1.95
C GLY A 266 13.56 0.81 -1.09
N ASP A 267 13.69 2.13 -1.05
CA ASP A 267 14.67 2.83 -0.20
C ASP A 267 14.29 2.80 1.29
N ALA A 268 12.98 2.86 1.61
CA ALA A 268 12.49 2.98 2.99
C ALA A 268 12.40 1.64 3.75
N PHE A 269 11.90 0.58 3.11
CA PHE A 269 11.63 -0.70 3.77
C PHE A 269 12.55 -1.83 3.31
N GLY A 270 13.41 -1.59 2.32
CA GLY A 270 14.23 -2.60 1.68
C GLY A 270 13.45 -3.49 0.72
N THR A 271 14.11 -3.99 -0.32
CA THR A 271 13.46 -4.85 -1.32
C THR A 271 13.38 -6.29 -0.82
N ARG A 272 12.18 -6.78 -0.48
CA ARG A 272 11.92 -8.22 -0.31
C ARG A 272 11.55 -8.81 -1.67
N TRP A 273 12.21 -9.88 -2.08
CA TRP A 273 12.00 -10.51 -3.40
C TRP A 273 11.20 -11.80 -3.24
N GLN A 274 10.25 -12.04 -4.14
CA GLN A 274 9.45 -13.25 -4.15
C GLN A 274 10.24 -14.38 -4.83
N ASP A 275 10.34 -15.55 -4.19
CA ASP A 275 11.01 -16.71 -4.78
C ASP A 275 10.15 -17.29 -5.91
N GLU A 276 10.63 -17.21 -7.14
CA GLU A 276 9.96 -17.73 -8.34
C GLU A 276 10.60 -19.06 -8.81
N GLY A 277 11.52 -19.64 -8.02
CA GLY A 277 12.16 -20.93 -8.31
C GLY A 277 11.19 -22.09 -8.43
N PHE A 278 9.98 -21.98 -7.87
CA PHE A 278 8.97 -23.03 -7.93
C PHE A 278 8.51 -23.37 -9.36
N TRP A 279 8.60 -22.44 -10.33
CA TRP A 279 8.27 -22.72 -11.72
C TRP A 279 9.14 -23.83 -12.33
N LEU A 280 10.39 -23.96 -11.85
CA LEU A 280 11.32 -24.99 -12.29
C LEU A 280 10.95 -26.39 -11.76
N LEU A 281 10.01 -26.49 -10.81
CA LEU A 281 9.47 -27.79 -10.35
C LEU A 281 8.62 -28.47 -11.42
N LEU A 282 7.95 -27.73 -12.32
CA LEU A 282 7.16 -28.30 -13.41
C LEU A 282 8.02 -29.09 -14.43
N PRO A 283 9.08 -28.52 -15.03
CA PRO A 283 9.96 -29.29 -15.92
C PRO A 283 10.72 -30.38 -15.15
N LEU A 284 11.05 -30.17 -13.88
CA LEU A 284 11.64 -31.20 -13.03
C LEU A 284 10.69 -32.40 -12.84
N ALA A 285 9.39 -32.15 -12.62
CA ALA A 285 8.36 -33.18 -12.54
C ALA A 285 8.16 -33.90 -13.88
N LEU A 286 8.23 -33.20 -15.01
CA LEU A 286 8.17 -33.84 -16.33
C LEU A 286 9.37 -34.76 -16.58
N LEU A 287 10.58 -34.35 -16.16
CA LEU A 287 11.77 -35.20 -16.24
C LEU A 287 11.67 -36.42 -15.32
N SER A 288 11.05 -36.28 -14.14
CA SER A 288 10.83 -37.41 -13.24
C SER A 288 9.81 -38.41 -13.78
N LEU A 289 8.82 -37.97 -14.58
CA LEU A 289 7.89 -38.88 -15.27
C LEU A 289 8.58 -39.82 -16.26
N LEU A 290 9.70 -39.42 -16.87
CA LEU A 290 10.48 -40.30 -17.76
C LEU A 290 11.13 -41.48 -17.02
N TRP A 291 11.16 -41.43 -15.68
CA TRP A 291 11.58 -42.54 -14.81
C TRP A 291 10.50 -43.64 -14.71
N PHE A 292 9.24 -43.39 -15.10
CA PHE A 292 8.19 -44.41 -15.14
C PHE A 292 8.36 -45.40 -16.31
N ARG A 293 9.38 -45.23 -17.16
CA ARG A 293 9.69 -46.15 -18.26
C ARG A 293 10.19 -47.50 -17.71
N ARG A 294 9.64 -48.61 -18.22
CA ARG A 294 10.05 -49.98 -17.84
C ARG A 294 11.57 -50.14 -17.98
N GLY A 295 12.24 -50.53 -16.89
CA GLY A 295 13.68 -50.84 -16.85
C GLY A 295 14.51 -50.03 -15.83
N THR A 296 13.95 -48.97 -15.23
CA THR A 296 14.57 -48.25 -14.11
C THR A 296 13.88 -48.64 -12.80
N THR A 297 14.66 -49.18 -11.85
CA THR A 297 14.16 -49.92 -10.69
C THR A 297 13.18 -49.14 -9.81
N VAL A 298 12.08 -49.83 -9.55
CA VAL A 298 10.95 -49.50 -8.67
C VAL A 298 11.43 -49.38 -7.22
N ALA A 299 11.26 -48.20 -6.63
CA ALA A 299 11.25 -47.99 -5.18
C ALA A 299 10.14 -47.02 -4.71
N TRP A 300 9.27 -46.55 -5.61
CA TRP A 300 8.33 -45.45 -5.32
C TRP A 300 6.95 -45.89 -4.78
N VAL A 301 6.59 -47.17 -4.85
CA VAL A 301 5.34 -47.68 -4.27
C VAL A 301 5.35 -47.54 -2.74
N VAL A 302 6.53 -47.70 -2.12
CA VAL A 302 6.71 -47.51 -0.66
C VAL A 302 6.60 -46.03 -0.28
N ALA A 303 7.10 -45.12 -1.12
CA ALA A 303 6.96 -43.67 -0.92
C ALA A 303 5.50 -43.20 -1.09
N PHE A 304 4.75 -43.78 -2.03
CA PHE A 304 3.32 -43.48 -2.23
C PHE A 304 2.47 -43.92 -1.02
N VAL A 305 2.76 -45.10 -0.45
CA VAL A 305 2.08 -45.59 0.77
C VAL A 305 2.44 -44.77 2.01
N LEU A 306 3.65 -44.23 2.11
CA LEU A 306 4.06 -43.31 3.17
C LEU A 306 3.42 -41.91 3.03
N LEU A 307 3.18 -41.45 1.80
CA LEU A 307 2.53 -40.16 1.52
C LEU A 307 1.01 -40.16 1.78
N THR A 308 0.37 -41.33 1.79
CA THR A 308 -1.08 -41.44 2.08
C THR A 308 -1.45 -41.43 3.57
N GLN A 309 -0.48 -41.21 4.48
CA GLN A 309 -0.69 -41.16 5.93
C GLN A 309 -0.75 -39.72 6.50
N VAL A 310 -1.15 -38.73 5.67
CA VAL A 310 -1.34 -37.35 6.14
C VAL A 310 -2.77 -37.19 6.67
N SER A 311 -2.85 -36.92 7.97
CA SER A 311 -4.02 -36.65 8.82
C SER A 311 -5.10 -35.71 8.22
N PRO A 312 -6.37 -35.77 8.71
CA PRO A 312 -7.52 -35.26 7.99
C PRO A 312 -7.57 -33.73 7.96
N SER A 313 -7.70 -33.18 6.75
CA SER A 313 -8.05 -31.77 6.52
C SER A 313 -9.51 -31.55 6.95
N ARG A 314 -9.74 -30.57 7.82
CA ARG A 314 -11.10 -30.15 8.19
C ARG A 314 -11.81 -29.55 6.98
N ALA A 315 -13.05 -29.99 6.78
CA ALA A 315 -13.92 -29.54 5.70
C ALA A 315 -14.44 -28.11 5.97
N GLY A 316 -14.19 -27.22 5.02
CA GLY A 316 -14.87 -25.95 4.82
C GLY A 316 -14.91 -25.71 3.31
N GLU A 317 -16.09 -25.43 2.77
CA GLU A 317 -16.43 -25.50 1.34
C GLU A 317 -15.52 -24.67 0.43
N THR A 318 -14.88 -25.34 -0.55
CA THR A 318 -14.75 -24.98 -1.98
C THR A 318 -13.98 -26.11 -2.69
N SER A 319 -14.09 -26.15 -4.03
CA SER A 319 -14.00 -27.35 -4.89
C SER A 319 -13.04 -28.47 -4.44
N ARG A 320 -13.56 -29.70 -4.30
CA ARG A 320 -12.75 -30.90 -4.01
C ARG A 320 -11.58 -31.07 -4.97
N LEU A 321 -11.71 -30.59 -6.21
CA LEU A 321 -10.64 -30.60 -7.19
C LEU A 321 -9.53 -29.61 -6.86
N ALA A 322 -9.82 -28.36 -6.46
CA ALA A 322 -8.77 -27.41 -6.07
C ALA A 322 -7.94 -27.94 -4.89
N ASN A 323 -8.59 -28.60 -3.92
CA ASN A 323 -7.91 -29.22 -2.78
C ASN A 323 -6.92 -30.35 -3.16
N LEU A 324 -7.02 -30.92 -4.37
CA LEU A 324 -6.06 -31.91 -4.87
C LEU A 324 -4.76 -31.25 -5.38
N TRP A 325 -4.83 -30.00 -5.82
CA TRP A 325 -3.72 -29.33 -6.51
C TRP A 325 -3.15 -28.15 -5.73
N LEU A 326 -3.93 -27.54 -4.84
CA LEU A 326 -3.57 -26.33 -4.11
C LEU A 326 -3.82 -26.53 -2.61
N THR A 327 -2.83 -26.15 -1.81
CA THR A 327 -3.00 -26.10 -0.35
C THR A 327 -4.03 -25.02 0.03
N PRO A 328 -4.67 -25.10 1.21
CA PRO A 328 -5.57 -24.05 1.68
C PRO A 328 -4.90 -22.67 1.65
N ASP A 329 -3.61 -22.59 2.01
CA ASP A 329 -2.85 -21.33 1.93
C ASP A 329 -2.65 -20.84 0.50
N GLN A 330 -2.44 -21.72 -0.48
CA GLN A 330 -2.33 -21.31 -1.88
C GLN A 330 -3.68 -20.84 -2.43
N GLN A 331 -4.77 -21.49 -2.05
CA GLN A 331 -6.13 -21.06 -2.42
C GLN A 331 -6.47 -19.72 -1.77
N GLY A 332 -6.15 -19.56 -0.48
CA GLY A 332 -6.28 -18.30 0.25
C GLY A 332 -5.45 -17.19 -0.39
N ARG A 333 -4.24 -17.50 -0.84
CA ARG A 333 -3.38 -16.53 -1.52
C ARG A 333 -3.97 -16.08 -2.86
N LEU A 334 -4.51 -16.99 -3.65
CA LEU A 334 -5.18 -16.64 -4.91
C LEU A 334 -6.42 -15.75 -4.67
N ALA A 335 -7.18 -16.00 -3.60
CA ALA A 335 -8.30 -15.14 -3.23
C ALA A 335 -7.83 -13.76 -2.75
N PHE A 336 -6.76 -13.73 -1.92
CA PHE A 336 -6.14 -12.53 -1.41
C PHE A 336 -5.62 -11.61 -2.53
N ASP A 337 -4.90 -12.17 -3.50
CA ASP A 337 -4.33 -11.43 -4.63
C ASP A 337 -5.42 -10.89 -5.59
N ARG A 338 -6.63 -11.47 -5.56
CA ARG A 338 -7.81 -10.96 -6.29
C ARG A 338 -8.58 -9.88 -5.52
N GLY A 339 -8.17 -9.56 -4.29
CA GLY A 339 -8.85 -8.61 -3.42
C GLY A 339 -10.06 -9.18 -2.67
N ASP A 340 -10.33 -10.48 -2.75
CA ASP A 340 -11.40 -11.13 -1.97
C ASP A 340 -10.86 -11.59 -0.60
N TYR A 341 -10.65 -10.61 0.27
CA TYR A 341 -10.06 -10.83 1.59
C TYR A 341 -10.94 -11.65 2.54
N ARG A 342 -12.27 -11.58 2.38
CA ARG A 342 -13.20 -12.39 3.17
C ARG A 342 -13.09 -13.87 2.81
N ALA A 343 -13.05 -14.20 1.52
CA ALA A 343 -12.81 -15.58 1.10
C ALA A 343 -11.41 -16.05 1.52
N ALA A 344 -10.38 -15.20 1.35
CA ALA A 344 -9.02 -15.53 1.74
C ALA A 344 -8.89 -15.89 3.23
N ALA A 345 -9.52 -15.12 4.12
CA ALA A 345 -9.50 -15.37 5.58
C ALA A 345 -10.07 -16.75 5.98
N ASN A 346 -11.00 -17.27 5.19
CA ASN A 346 -11.60 -18.59 5.39
C ASN A 346 -10.78 -19.73 4.77
N LEU A 347 -9.94 -19.42 3.77
CA LEU A 347 -9.17 -20.41 3.02
C LEU A 347 -7.79 -20.66 3.60
N PHE A 348 -7.09 -19.62 4.09
CA PHE A 348 -5.77 -19.80 4.70
C PHE A 348 -5.84 -20.77 5.88
N ALA A 349 -4.84 -21.65 5.99
CA ALA A 349 -4.58 -22.47 7.15
C ALA A 349 -3.64 -21.76 8.13
N ASP A 350 -2.67 -20.99 7.61
CA ASP A 350 -1.73 -20.19 8.39
C ASP A 350 -2.47 -19.08 9.18
N PRO A 351 -2.45 -19.09 10.53
CA PRO A 351 -3.13 -18.09 11.35
C PRO A 351 -2.67 -16.66 11.07
N MET A 352 -1.41 -16.46 10.67
CA MET A 352 -0.92 -15.13 10.31
C MET A 352 -1.65 -14.60 9.07
N TRP A 353 -1.72 -15.40 8.01
CA TRP A 353 -2.39 -14.98 6.78
C TRP A 353 -3.91 -14.90 6.90
N ARG A 354 -4.52 -15.75 7.73
CA ARG A 354 -5.93 -15.61 8.11
C ARG A 354 -6.18 -14.28 8.82
N GLY A 355 -5.34 -13.93 9.78
CA GLY A 355 -5.41 -12.66 10.50
C GLY A 355 -5.23 -11.44 9.59
N ILE A 356 -4.24 -11.47 8.69
CA ILE A 356 -4.01 -10.40 7.71
C ILE A 356 -5.22 -10.24 6.77
N SER A 357 -5.75 -11.36 6.28
CA SER A 357 -6.92 -11.35 5.40
C SER A 357 -8.16 -10.80 6.12
N ALA A 358 -8.41 -11.20 7.36
CA ALA A 358 -9.50 -10.66 8.17
C ALA A 358 -9.31 -9.16 8.45
N TYR A 359 -8.07 -8.72 8.72
CA TYR A 359 -7.75 -7.31 8.93
C TYR A 359 -8.03 -6.46 7.68
N ARG A 360 -7.62 -6.93 6.50
CA ARG A 360 -7.90 -6.28 5.20
C ARG A 360 -9.38 -6.33 4.83
N ALA A 361 -10.13 -7.30 5.36
CA ALA A 361 -11.59 -7.39 5.24
C ALA A 361 -12.34 -6.52 6.28
N TYR A 362 -11.63 -5.72 7.09
CA TYR A 362 -12.16 -4.91 8.19
C TYR A 362 -12.82 -5.73 9.33
N ASP A 363 -12.53 -7.03 9.42
CA ASP A 363 -12.94 -7.89 10.53
C ASP A 363 -11.83 -7.93 11.58
N PHE A 364 -11.70 -6.84 12.31
CA PHE A 364 -10.62 -6.65 13.29
C PHE A 364 -10.72 -7.58 14.50
N ILE A 365 -11.92 -8.06 14.82
CA ILE A 365 -12.14 -9.02 15.90
C ILE A 365 -11.55 -10.37 15.51
N VAL A 366 -11.90 -10.89 14.32
CA VAL A 366 -11.34 -12.15 13.82
C VAL A 366 -9.83 -12.02 13.60
N ALA A 367 -9.37 -10.90 13.07
CA ALA A 367 -7.95 -10.63 12.89
C ALA A 367 -7.18 -10.74 14.22
N ALA A 368 -7.66 -10.08 15.27
CA ALA A 368 -7.04 -10.15 16.59
C ALA A 368 -7.05 -11.57 17.16
N GLN A 369 -8.12 -12.34 16.95
CA GLN A 369 -8.18 -13.73 17.40
C GLN A 369 -7.14 -14.62 16.71
N GLU A 370 -6.98 -14.47 15.40
CA GLU A 370 -6.00 -15.26 14.63
C GLU A 370 -4.56 -14.82 14.97
N PHE A 371 -4.28 -13.52 15.08
CA PHE A 371 -2.95 -13.03 15.49
C PHE A 371 -2.55 -13.46 16.90
N THR A 372 -3.50 -13.67 17.81
CA THR A 372 -3.22 -14.22 19.15
C THR A 372 -2.60 -15.63 19.07
N ARG A 373 -2.84 -16.38 17.98
CA ARG A 373 -2.26 -17.70 17.75
C ARG A 373 -0.85 -17.66 17.15
N VAL A 374 -0.33 -16.48 16.81
CA VAL A 374 0.96 -16.30 16.16
C VAL A 374 1.98 -15.79 17.17
N GLU A 375 2.80 -16.70 17.71
CA GLU A 375 3.84 -16.41 18.71
C GLU A 375 5.12 -15.82 18.10
N THR A 376 4.98 -14.88 17.16
CA THR A 376 6.11 -14.13 16.60
C THR A 376 6.04 -12.66 16.98
N LEU A 377 7.16 -11.95 16.83
CA LEU A 377 7.22 -10.51 17.05
C LEU A 377 6.23 -9.78 16.14
N GLU A 378 6.18 -10.19 14.87
CA GLU A 378 5.26 -9.66 13.86
C GLU A 378 3.80 -9.98 14.19
N GLY A 379 3.52 -11.18 14.71
CA GLY A 379 2.18 -11.58 15.15
C GLY A 379 1.67 -10.72 16.30
N THR A 380 2.54 -10.45 17.28
CA THR A 380 2.24 -9.57 18.42
C THR A 380 2.03 -8.12 17.96
N PHE A 381 2.83 -7.63 17.02
CA PHE A 381 2.64 -6.30 16.42
C PHE A 381 1.32 -6.21 15.65
N ALA A 382 1.01 -7.22 14.83
CA ALA A 382 -0.23 -7.29 14.06
C ALA A 382 -1.47 -7.41 14.97
N LEU A 383 -1.37 -8.14 16.09
CA LEU A 383 -2.38 -8.18 17.15
C LEU A 383 -2.65 -6.78 17.71
N GLY A 384 -1.59 -6.02 18.00
CA GLY A 384 -1.69 -4.63 18.44
C GLY A 384 -2.43 -3.75 17.43
N ASN A 385 -2.11 -3.87 16.14
CA ASN A 385 -2.79 -3.14 15.06
C ASN A 385 -4.29 -3.51 14.97
N ALA A 386 -4.61 -4.80 15.01
CA ALA A 386 -6.00 -5.28 14.96
C ALA A 386 -6.81 -4.79 16.17
N GLN A 387 -6.24 -4.84 17.37
CA GLN A 387 -6.88 -4.35 18.58
C GLN A 387 -7.08 -2.84 18.58
N ALA A 388 -6.13 -2.08 18.01
CA ALA A 388 -6.25 -0.63 17.88
C ALA A 388 -7.44 -0.24 16.99
N GLN A 389 -7.58 -0.91 15.84
CA GLN A 389 -8.70 -0.67 14.92
C GLN A 389 -10.05 -1.12 15.51
N ASN A 390 -10.04 -2.16 16.36
CA ASN A 390 -11.22 -2.58 17.10
C ASN A 390 -11.52 -1.71 18.35
N HIS A 391 -10.85 -0.55 18.50
CA HIS A 391 -10.96 0.36 19.65
C HIS A 391 -10.65 -0.27 21.02
N ALA A 392 -9.97 -1.42 21.03
CA ALA A 392 -9.48 -2.07 22.24
C ALA A 392 -8.11 -1.50 22.62
N PHE A 393 -8.06 -0.18 22.85
CA PHE A 393 -6.83 0.61 22.95
C PHE A 393 -5.88 0.13 24.05
N GLU A 394 -6.40 -0.22 25.24
CA GLU A 394 -5.59 -0.77 26.33
C GLU A 394 -4.87 -2.07 25.93
N LYS A 395 -5.57 -2.98 25.25
CA LYS A 395 -4.99 -4.24 24.79
C LYS A 395 -3.95 -3.99 23.70
N ALA A 396 -4.23 -3.08 22.78
CA ALA A 396 -3.30 -2.70 21.72
C ALA A 396 -2.01 -2.10 22.27
N ILE A 397 -2.10 -1.19 23.26
CA ILE A 397 -0.93 -0.62 23.95
C ILE A 397 -0.08 -1.73 24.56
N LYS A 398 -0.71 -2.68 25.26
CA LYS A 398 0.00 -3.84 25.84
C LYS A 398 0.73 -4.66 24.79
N ALA A 399 0.09 -4.95 23.66
CA ALA A 399 0.72 -5.69 22.56
C ALA A 399 1.93 -4.94 21.98
N TYR A 400 1.85 -3.62 21.80
CA TYR A 400 3.00 -2.83 21.37
C TYR A 400 4.11 -2.77 22.44
N ASP A 401 3.76 -2.68 23.71
CA ASP A 401 4.74 -2.75 24.81
C ASP A 401 5.48 -4.09 24.80
N ASP A 402 4.78 -5.20 24.54
CA ASP A 402 5.41 -6.51 24.43
C ASP A 402 6.38 -6.60 23.23
N VAL A 403 6.04 -6.00 22.08
CA VAL A 403 6.96 -5.84 20.94
C VAL A 403 8.19 -5.00 21.31
N LEU A 404 7.99 -3.87 21.99
CA LEU A 404 9.05 -2.94 22.38
C LEU A 404 9.98 -3.51 23.46
N LYS A 405 9.50 -4.45 24.30
CA LYS A 405 10.36 -5.20 25.24
C LYS A 405 11.37 -6.07 24.51
N VAL A 406 10.95 -6.74 23.42
CA VAL A 406 11.81 -7.62 22.63
C VAL A 406 12.71 -6.79 21.70
N GLN A 407 12.16 -5.79 21.03
CA GLN A 407 12.88 -4.90 20.12
C GLN A 407 12.61 -3.42 20.44
N PRO A 408 13.40 -2.81 21.35
CA PRO A 408 13.21 -1.41 21.75
C PRO A 408 13.31 -0.39 20.61
N GLY A 409 14.03 -0.73 19.54
CA GLY A 409 14.18 0.08 18.34
C GLY A 409 13.05 -0.06 17.30
N HIS A 410 11.99 -0.82 17.58
CA HIS A 410 10.92 -1.05 16.62
C HIS A 410 10.04 0.20 16.42
N LEU A 411 10.41 1.04 15.44
CA LEU A 411 9.81 2.35 15.19
C LEU A 411 8.29 2.29 15.02
N ALA A 412 7.78 1.34 14.24
CA ALA A 412 6.34 1.22 13.98
C ALA A 412 5.53 0.92 15.25
N ALA A 413 6.06 0.11 16.17
CA ALA A 413 5.39 -0.18 17.44
C ALA A 413 5.40 1.04 18.36
N LYS A 414 6.51 1.79 18.40
CA LYS A 414 6.62 3.03 19.18
C LYS A 414 5.62 4.08 18.69
N THR A 415 5.53 4.27 17.38
CA THR A 415 4.60 5.24 16.77
C THR A 415 3.14 4.81 16.99
N ASN A 416 2.78 3.56 16.67
CA ASN A 416 1.40 3.09 16.80
C ASN A 416 0.93 3.11 18.26
N ARG A 417 1.80 2.75 19.21
CA ARG A 417 1.51 2.87 20.64
C ARG A 417 1.20 4.31 21.05
N ALA A 418 1.97 5.28 20.59
CA ALA A 418 1.74 6.69 20.91
C ALA A 418 0.41 7.20 20.36
N ILE A 419 0.06 6.81 19.13
CA ILE A 419 -1.24 7.14 18.50
C ILE A 419 -2.39 6.55 19.32
N VAL A 420 -2.29 5.26 19.68
CA VAL A 420 -3.34 4.59 20.45
C VAL A 420 -3.47 5.15 21.86
N GLN A 421 -2.37 5.52 22.51
CA GLN A 421 -2.41 6.19 23.81
C GLN A 421 -3.15 7.53 23.71
N ALA A 422 -2.82 8.36 22.71
CA ALA A 422 -3.52 9.63 22.51
C ALA A 422 -5.03 9.43 22.22
N ALA A 423 -5.39 8.37 21.50
CA ALA A 423 -6.79 8.02 21.25
C ALA A 423 -7.54 7.61 22.53
N LEU A 424 -6.90 6.81 23.39
CA LEU A 424 -7.45 6.42 24.69
C LEU A 424 -7.64 7.64 25.61
N ASP A 425 -6.63 8.50 25.71
CA ASP A 425 -6.68 9.72 26.54
C ASP A 425 -7.80 10.65 26.06
N ALA A 426 -7.98 10.79 24.75
CA ALA A 426 -9.06 11.58 24.16
C ALA A 426 -10.45 10.98 24.46
N GLN A 427 -10.58 9.65 24.45
CA GLN A 427 -11.81 8.96 24.82
C GLN A 427 -12.15 9.18 26.30
N GLU A 428 -11.17 9.07 27.19
CA GLU A 428 -11.35 9.35 28.63
C GLU A 428 -11.71 10.81 28.87
N ALA A 429 -11.06 11.76 28.20
CA ALA A 429 -11.36 13.17 28.34
C ALA A 429 -12.79 13.52 27.91
N LYS A 430 -13.30 12.88 26.84
CA LYS A 430 -14.71 13.00 26.44
C LYS A 430 -15.65 12.43 27.50
N ARG A 431 -15.33 11.25 28.04
CA ARG A 431 -16.13 10.60 29.09
C ARG A 431 -16.20 11.45 30.36
N ARG A 432 -15.06 12.01 30.81
CA ARG A 432 -15.02 12.91 31.97
C ARG A 432 -15.86 14.17 31.77
N LYS A 433 -15.89 14.73 30.56
CA LYS A 433 -16.76 15.88 30.24
C LYS A 433 -18.24 15.53 30.29
N GLN A 434 -18.64 14.36 29.77
CA GLN A 434 -20.03 13.89 29.85
C GLN A 434 -20.46 13.64 31.29
N GLU A 435 -19.63 13.00 32.11
CA GLU A 435 -19.91 12.76 33.53
C GLU A 435 -20.04 14.09 34.31
N GLN A 436 -19.35 15.15 33.89
CA GLN A 436 -19.39 16.47 34.52
C GLN A 436 -20.63 17.30 34.11
N ASP A 437 -21.13 17.14 32.89
CA ASP A 437 -22.41 17.72 32.44
C ASP A 437 -23.62 17.01 33.05
N ASP A 438 -23.58 15.67 33.18
CA ASP A 438 -24.67 14.88 33.80
C ASP A 438 -24.75 15.05 35.34
N SER A 439 -23.70 15.60 35.96
CA SER A 439 -23.67 15.92 37.41
C SER A 439 -24.39 17.23 37.75
N ALA A 440 -24.78 18.04 36.76
CA ALA A 440 -25.60 19.21 36.97
C ALA A 440 -27.07 18.78 37.06
N ALA A 441 -27.65 18.86 38.26
CA ALA A 441 -29.06 18.54 38.48
C ALA A 441 -29.97 19.29 37.47
N PRO A 442 -30.99 18.63 36.89
CA PRO A 442 -31.88 19.27 35.93
C PRO A 442 -32.81 20.23 36.66
N ASP A 443 -32.38 21.47 36.84
CA ASP A 443 -33.23 22.54 37.36
C ASP A 443 -34.04 23.15 36.20
N GLN A 444 -34.99 22.37 35.67
CA GLN A 444 -35.95 22.85 34.68
C GLN A 444 -37.28 23.14 35.36
N LYS A 445 -37.58 24.42 35.58
CA LYS A 445 -38.98 24.87 35.70
C LYS A 445 -39.58 24.92 34.30
N ALA A 446 -40.79 24.38 34.16
CA ALA A 446 -41.53 24.38 32.90
C ALA A 446 -41.79 25.81 32.40
N ASP A 447 -41.39 26.10 31.17
CA ASP A 447 -41.65 27.38 30.52
C ASP A 447 -43.14 27.55 30.21
N GLU A 448 -43.73 28.64 30.73
CA GLU A 448 -45.06 29.11 30.34
C GLU A 448 -45.05 29.54 28.86
N MET A 449 -45.92 28.95 28.04
CA MET A 449 -46.17 29.43 26.68
C MET A 449 -46.80 30.83 26.73
N ARG A 450 -46.04 31.86 26.35
CA ARG A 450 -46.58 33.15 25.89
C ARG A 450 -46.34 33.31 24.40
N VAL A 451 -47.42 33.29 23.64
CA VAL A 451 -47.43 33.62 22.22
C VAL A 451 -47.60 35.14 22.09
N ASP A 452 -46.57 35.83 21.59
CA ASP A 452 -46.63 37.26 21.34
C ASP A 452 -47.20 37.51 19.92
N PRO A 453 -48.35 38.20 19.73
CA PRO A 453 -49.05 38.24 18.44
C PRO A 453 -48.51 39.28 17.44
N LYS A 454 -47.33 39.87 17.66
CA LYS A 454 -46.84 40.95 16.80
C LYS A 454 -45.34 40.88 16.50
N GLN A 455 -44.97 40.12 15.47
CA GLN A 455 -43.77 40.43 14.69
C GLN A 455 -44.05 40.36 13.19
N LYS A 456 -44.32 41.54 12.62
CA LYS A 456 -44.19 41.84 11.19
C LYS A 456 -42.73 42.22 10.90
N GLY A 457 -42.14 41.62 9.88
CA GLY A 457 -40.97 42.12 9.16
C GLY A 457 -39.62 41.71 9.77
N GLY A 458 -38.90 40.84 9.06
CA GLY A 458 -37.54 40.45 9.42
C GLY A 458 -36.59 41.64 9.39
N LYS A 459 -35.96 41.94 10.53
CA LYS A 459 -34.82 42.85 10.63
C LYS A 459 -33.54 42.05 10.54
N THR A 460 -32.67 42.41 9.60
CA THR A 460 -31.27 41.99 9.57
C THR A 460 -30.56 42.55 10.79
N ILE A 461 -30.17 41.68 11.72
CA ILE A 461 -29.40 42.05 12.91
C ILE A 461 -27.92 41.97 12.54
N LYS A 462 -27.23 43.12 12.54
CA LYS A 462 -25.75 43.15 12.57
C LYS A 462 -25.33 42.84 14.00
N VAL A 463 -24.76 41.65 14.20
CA VAL A 463 -24.25 41.19 15.49
C VAL A 463 -22.89 41.83 15.76
N THR A 464 -22.72 42.38 16.97
CA THR A 464 -21.46 42.93 17.47
C THR A 464 -20.80 41.90 18.40
N PRO A 465 -19.46 41.93 18.60
CA PRO A 465 -18.72 40.92 19.37
C PRO A 465 -19.15 40.72 20.84
N GLN A 466 -19.99 41.59 21.37
CA GLN A 466 -20.51 41.55 22.75
C GLN A 466 -21.76 40.68 22.89
N ASP A 467 -22.42 40.28 21.79
CA ASP A 467 -23.69 39.56 21.79
C ASP A 467 -23.54 38.02 21.84
N VAL A 468 -22.30 37.50 21.92
CA VAL A 468 -21.96 36.08 21.78
C VAL A 468 -22.23 35.26 23.06
N THR A 469 -22.57 35.90 24.17
CA THR A 469 -22.68 35.25 25.50
C THR A 469 -24.09 34.88 25.94
N THR A 470 -25.11 35.08 25.09
CA THR A 470 -26.51 34.78 25.46
C THR A 470 -26.97 33.42 24.90
N ALA A 471 -27.81 32.68 25.62
CA ALA A 471 -28.31 31.36 25.24
C ALA A 471 -29.02 31.33 23.86
N GLY A 472 -29.68 32.43 23.46
CA GLY A 472 -30.28 32.56 22.11
C GLY A 472 -29.25 32.69 20.97
N ALA A 473 -28.03 33.15 21.26
CA ALA A 473 -26.93 33.20 20.30
C ALA A 473 -26.34 31.80 20.07
N ALA A 474 -26.35 30.92 21.08
CA ALA A 474 -25.93 29.53 20.94
C ALA A 474 -26.91 28.71 20.07
N GLU A 475 -28.22 29.01 20.14
CA GLU A 475 -29.22 28.39 19.26
C GLU A 475 -29.14 28.93 17.82
N ALA A 476 -28.90 30.24 17.65
CA ALA A 476 -28.60 30.83 16.35
C ALA A 476 -27.28 30.28 15.75
N TRP A 477 -26.28 30.06 16.59
CA TRP A 477 -25.00 29.43 16.25
C TRP A 477 -25.20 27.97 15.85
N MET A 478 -26.01 27.18 16.58
CA MET A 478 -26.37 25.79 16.24
C MET A 478 -27.18 25.68 14.94
N ARG A 479 -28.04 26.65 14.61
CA ARG A 479 -28.69 26.73 13.28
C ARG A 479 -27.70 27.08 12.17
N GLN A 480 -26.62 27.80 12.49
CA GLN A 480 -25.47 28.04 11.60
C GLN A 480 -24.45 26.89 11.59
N VAL A 481 -24.50 25.90 12.50
CA VAL A 481 -23.65 24.69 12.46
C VAL A 481 -23.98 23.80 11.25
N GLN A 482 -25.10 24.01 10.56
CA GLN A 482 -25.28 23.59 9.15
C GLN A 482 -24.55 24.55 8.19
N THR A 483 -23.28 24.83 8.43
CA THR A 483 -22.49 25.61 7.46
C THR A 483 -22.29 24.77 6.22
N SER A 484 -22.52 25.36 5.05
CA SER A 484 -22.11 24.73 3.80
C SER A 484 -20.58 24.49 3.87
N PRO A 485 -20.02 23.45 3.22
CA PRO A 485 -18.56 23.24 3.22
C PRO A 485 -17.78 24.49 2.77
N ALA A 486 -18.38 25.34 1.93
CA ALA A 486 -17.81 26.62 1.53
C ALA A 486 -17.69 27.62 2.70
N ASP A 487 -18.74 27.79 3.50
CA ASP A 487 -18.73 28.72 4.65
C ASP A 487 -17.72 28.29 5.71
N PHE A 488 -17.65 26.97 5.97
CA PHE A 488 -16.64 26.41 6.86
C PHE A 488 -15.22 26.69 6.36
N LEU A 489 -14.94 26.44 5.07
CA LEU A 489 -13.62 26.70 4.49
C LEU A 489 -13.27 28.19 4.52
N LYS A 490 -14.22 29.07 4.22
CA LYS A 490 -14.02 30.53 4.27
C LYS A 490 -13.55 30.98 5.65
N LEU A 491 -14.26 30.52 6.69
CA LEU A 491 -13.90 30.83 8.07
C LEU A 491 -12.54 30.23 8.45
N LYS A 492 -12.31 28.96 8.10
CA LYS A 492 -11.05 28.26 8.37
C LYS A 492 -9.86 28.97 7.73
N PHE A 493 -9.97 29.35 6.46
CA PHE A 493 -8.90 30.04 5.73
C PHE A 493 -8.65 31.43 6.29
N ALA A 494 -9.69 32.17 6.66
CA ALA A 494 -9.55 33.46 7.32
C ALA A 494 -8.79 33.34 8.65
N ILE A 495 -9.09 32.34 9.47
CA ILE A 495 -8.37 32.07 10.72
C ILE A 495 -6.91 31.68 10.44
N GLN A 496 -6.67 30.79 9.48
CA GLN A 496 -5.32 30.35 9.10
C GLN A 496 -4.48 31.47 8.48
N ALA A 497 -5.10 32.46 7.83
CA ALA A 497 -4.40 33.62 7.27
C ALA A 497 -3.98 34.63 8.35
N VAL A 498 -4.75 34.74 9.44
CA VAL A 498 -4.47 35.65 10.57
C VAL A 498 -3.54 35.01 11.60
N ALA A 499 -3.58 33.68 11.76
CA ALA A 499 -2.64 32.96 12.59
C ALA A 499 -1.25 32.98 11.92
N PRO A 500 -0.20 33.54 12.56
CA PRO A 500 1.16 33.37 12.05
C PRO A 500 1.47 31.87 12.01
N ALA A 501 2.33 31.45 11.08
CA ALA A 501 2.80 30.08 10.94
C ALA A 501 3.55 29.59 12.20
N GLN A 502 2.82 29.33 13.29
CA GLN A 502 3.32 28.65 14.47
C GLN A 502 3.22 27.15 14.21
N GLY A 503 4.24 26.66 13.51
CA GLY A 503 4.54 25.23 13.35
C GLY A 503 6.04 25.02 13.18
N GLY A 504 6.85 25.94 13.70
CA GLY A 504 8.30 25.82 13.81
C GLY A 504 8.68 25.64 15.28
N ALA A 505 9.29 24.50 15.58
CA ALA A 505 10.01 24.17 16.81
C ALA A 505 9.21 24.23 18.14
N SER A 506 8.73 23.07 18.57
CA SER A 506 8.75 22.71 20.00
C SER A 506 8.71 21.19 20.22
N ARG A 507 9.90 20.65 20.51
CA ARG A 507 10.28 19.38 21.17
C ARG A 507 9.85 18.04 20.59
#